data_AF-A0ABD4Q4N4-F1
#
_entry.id   AF-A0ABD4Q4N4-F1
#
_cell.length_a   1.000
_cell.length_b   1.000
_cell.length_c   1.000
_cell.angle_alpha   90.00
_cell.angle_beta   90.00
_cell.angle_gamma   90.00
#
_symmetry.space_group_name_H-M   'P 1'
#
loop_
_entity.id
_entity.type
_entity.pdbx_description
1 polymer ?
#
loop_
_entity_poly.entity_id
_entity_poly.type
_entity_poly.pdbx_seq_one_letter_code
_entity_poly.pdbx_strand_id
1 'polypeptide(L)'
;AMMVFVFFVITMALSVILRDFQATIGVKRFVFSIKDLAPFIAAIVCILVFKHRKEQLAGLKFSISLKVIERLLLALILPLIILMIGLFSFNTYAD
;
A
#
# COMPACT_ATOMS: atom_id res chain seq x y z
N ALA A 1 -11.61 15.27 -7.58
CA ALA A 1 -11.06 14.93 -8.91
C ALA A 1 -9.59 15.34 -9.07
N MET A 2 -9.23 16.62 -8.90
CA MET A 2 -7.85 17.11 -9.10
C MET A 2 -6.81 16.46 -8.17
N MET A 3 -7.14 16.20 -6.91
CA MET A 3 -6.24 15.51 -5.96
C MET A 3 -5.90 14.08 -6.40
N VAL A 4 -6.89 13.35 -6.93
CA VAL A 4 -6.69 11.97 -7.43
C VAL A 4 -5.78 11.98 -8.65
N PHE A 5 -5.97 12.94 -9.55
CA PHE A 5 -5.12 13.12 -10.73
C PHE A 5 -3.67 13.42 -10.32
N VAL A 6 -3.44 14.40 -9.45
CA VAL A 6 -2.11 14.77 -8.97
C VAL A 6 -1.43 13.61 -8.25
N PHE A 7 -2.15 12.92 -7.36
CA PHE A 7 -1.65 11.74 -6.66
C PHE A 7 -1.21 10.64 -7.63
N PHE A 8 -2.05 10.34 -8.63
CA PHE A 8 -1.80 9.28 -9.60
C PHE A 8 -0.58 9.59 -10.49
N VAL A 9 -0.51 10.80 -11.05
CA VAL A 9 0.59 11.21 -11.92
C VAL A 9 1.92 11.19 -11.17
N ILE A 10 1.96 11.74 -9.95
CA ILE A 10 3.17 11.73 -9.12
C ILE A 10 3.56 10.29 -8.78
N THR A 11 2.61 9.45 -8.34
CA THR A 11 2.90 8.06 -7.97
C THR A 11 3.48 7.27 -9.14
N MET A 12 2.93 7.45 -10.35
CA MET A 12 3.41 6.74 -11.54
C MET A 12 4.78 7.24 -11.98
N ALA A 13 5.02 8.56 -11.97
CA ALA A 13 6.32 9.13 -12.30
C ALA A 13 7.40 8.70 -11.29
N LEU A 14 7.12 8.83 -9.99
CA LEU A 14 8.06 8.46 -8.94
C LEU A 14 8.34 6.96 -8.94
N SER A 15 7.36 6.13 -9.26
CA SER A 15 7.54 4.68 -9.39
C SER A 15 8.57 4.28 -10.45
N VAL A 16 8.67 5.05 -11.54
CA VAL A 16 9.67 4.84 -12.59
C VAL A 16 11.02 5.34 -12.10
N ILE A 17 11.09 6.55 -11.56
CA ILE A 17 12.34 7.15 -11.06
C ILE A 17 12.97 6.27 -9.97
N LEU A 18 12.19 5.90 -8.95
CA LEU A 18 12.65 5.12 -7.79
C LEU A 18 13.11 3.70 -8.15
N ARG A 19 12.66 3.16 -9.28
CA ARG A 19 13.11 1.85 -9.78
C ARG A 19 14.60 1.85 -10.10
N ASP A 20 15.11 2.96 -10.63
CA ASP A 20 16.52 3.13 -11.00
C ASP A 20 17.39 3.32 -9.74
N PHE A 21 16.83 3.92 -8.68
CA PHE A 21 17.50 4.09 -7.39
C PHE A 21 17.51 2.84 -6.50
N GLN A 22 16.96 1.69 -6.95
CA GLN A 22 16.93 0.45 -6.16
C GLN A 22 18.31 0.02 -5.65
N ALA A 23 19.35 0.18 -6.47
CA ALA A 23 20.71 -0.21 -6.11
C ALA A 23 21.31 0.67 -4.99
N THR A 24 20.81 1.90 -4.82
CA THR A 24 21.35 2.88 -3.88
C THR A 24 20.98 2.58 -2.42
N ILE A 25 19.86 1.90 -2.16
CA ILE A 25 19.42 1.58 -0.79
C ILE A 25 20.10 0.32 -0.23
N GLY A 26 20.78 -0.46 -1.07
CA GLY A 26 21.52 -1.66 -0.63
C GLY A 26 20.63 -2.81 -0.17
N VAL A 27 19.30 -2.71 -0.34
CA VAL A 27 18.33 -3.77 0.02
C VAL A 27 17.82 -4.46 -1.24
N LYS A 28 17.77 -5.80 -1.21
CA LYS A 28 17.23 -6.61 -2.31
C LYS A 28 15.75 -6.30 -2.50
N ARG A 29 15.31 -6.25 -3.77
CA ARG A 29 13.89 -6.06 -4.16
C ARG A 29 12.93 -7.03 -3.48
N PHE A 30 13.39 -8.24 -3.18
CA PHE A 30 12.59 -9.26 -2.50
C PHE A 30 12.15 -8.82 -1.10
N VAL A 31 13.03 -8.15 -0.35
CA VAL A 31 12.74 -7.68 1.01
C VAL A 31 12.02 -6.34 0.95
N PHE A 32 12.47 -5.46 0.07
CA PHE A 32 11.91 -4.12 -0.04
C PHE A 32 12.11 -3.54 -1.44
N SER A 33 11.02 -3.14 -2.07
CA SER A 33 11.02 -2.46 -3.36
C SER A 33 10.81 -0.97 -3.15
N ILE A 34 11.78 -0.13 -3.55
CA ILE A 34 11.70 1.33 -3.38
C ILE A 34 10.52 1.91 -4.14
N LYS A 35 10.11 1.26 -5.23
CA LYS A 35 8.91 1.66 -6.00
C LYS A 35 7.67 1.76 -5.10
N ASP A 36 7.57 0.96 -4.05
CA ASP A 36 6.41 0.94 -3.16
C ASP A 36 6.34 2.17 -2.24
N LEU A 37 7.44 2.95 -2.17
CA LEU A 37 7.46 4.26 -1.52
C LEU A 37 6.84 5.37 -2.37
N ALA A 38 6.69 5.17 -3.68
CA ALA A 38 6.10 6.16 -4.58
C ALA A 38 4.73 6.68 -4.12
N PRO A 39 3.72 5.83 -3.81
CA PRO A 39 2.43 6.31 -3.32
C PRO A 39 2.54 7.00 -1.95
N PHE A 40 3.50 6.61 -1.10
CA PHE A 40 3.71 7.24 0.19
C PHE A 40 4.22 8.68 0.03
N ILE A 41 5.24 8.88 -0.80
CA ILE A 41 5.78 10.22 -1.09
C ILE A 41 4.72 11.07 -1.80
N ALA A 42 3.99 10.50 -2.76
CA ALA A 42 2.90 11.19 -3.44
C ALA A 42 1.80 11.64 -2.46
N ALA A 43 1.44 10.81 -1.48
CA ALA A 43 0.48 11.16 -0.43
C ALA A 43 0.97 12.36 0.41
N ILE A 44 2.24 12.36 0.81
CA ILE A 44 2.84 13.48 1.57
C ILE A 44 2.80 14.77 0.75
N VAL A 45 3.19 14.72 -0.53
CA VAL A 45 3.14 15.87 -1.43
C VAL A 45 1.71 16.38 -1.57
N CYS A 46 0.73 15.50 -1.76
CA CYS A 46 -0.68 15.88 -1.79
C CYS A 46 -1.16 16.50 -0.46
N ILE A 47 -0.72 16.01 0.69
CA ILE A 47 -1.09 16.59 2.00
C ILE A 47 -0.47 17.99 2.19
N LEU A 48 0.73 18.23 1.66
CA LEU A 48 1.41 19.53 1.76
C LEU A 48 0.83 20.57 0.78
N VAL A 49 0.53 20.16 -0.44
CA VAL A 49 0.06 21.04 -1.52
C VAL A 49 -1.42 21.43 -1.36
N PHE A 50 -2.27 20.50 -0.91
CA PHE A 50 -3.70 20.78 -0.74
C PHE A 50 -3.99 21.39 0.63
N LYS A 51 -4.79 22.46 0.65
CA LYS A 51 -5.07 23.27 1.85
C LYS A 51 -5.90 22.54 2.91
N HIS A 52 -6.74 21.57 2.51
CA HIS A 52 -7.70 20.87 3.39
C HIS A 52 -7.05 19.71 4.17
N ARG A 53 -6.03 20.01 4.98
CA ARG A 53 -5.26 19.00 5.74
C ARG A 53 -6.12 18.16 6.69
N LYS A 54 -7.15 18.75 7.30
CA LYS A 54 -8.05 18.07 8.25
C LYS A 54 -8.84 16.94 7.58
N GLU A 55 -9.31 17.15 6.36
CA GLU A 55 -10.05 16.13 5.60
C GLU A 55 -9.12 15.04 5.09
N GLN A 56 -7.90 15.39 4.67
CA GLN A 56 -6.90 14.43 4.22
C GLN A 56 -6.38 13.54 5.36
N LEU A 57 -6.24 14.10 6.56
CA LEU A 57 -5.79 13.37 7.76
C LEU A 57 -6.93 12.65 8.50
N ALA A 58 -8.20 12.87 8.10
CA ALA A 58 -9.35 12.25 8.77
C ALA A 58 -9.34 10.72 8.69
N GLY A 59 -8.75 10.16 7.62
CA GLY A 59 -8.55 8.72 7.46
C GLY A 59 -7.33 8.17 8.22
N LEU A 60 -6.38 9.02 8.58
CA LEU A 60 -5.12 8.62 9.22
C LEU A 60 -5.29 8.64 10.74
N LYS A 61 -6.08 7.69 11.26
CA LYS A 61 -6.31 7.55 12.70
C LYS A 61 -5.36 6.51 13.29
N PHE A 62 -4.40 6.95 14.09
CA PHE A 62 -3.53 6.08 14.89
C PHE A 62 -4.20 5.58 16.19
N SER A 63 -5.50 5.83 16.36
CA SER A 63 -6.25 5.37 17.52
C SER A 63 -6.57 3.88 17.38
N ILE A 64 -6.24 3.10 18.41
CA ILE A 64 -6.64 1.70 18.52
C ILE A 64 -8.06 1.68 19.09
N SER A 65 -9.04 1.44 18.22
CA SER A 65 -10.43 1.20 18.59
C SER A 65 -10.75 -0.30 18.50
N LEU A 66 -11.73 -0.78 19.29
CA LEU A 66 -12.24 -2.16 19.20
C LEU A 66 -12.58 -2.57 17.76
N LYS A 67 -13.10 -1.63 16.97
CA LYS A 67 -13.43 -1.84 15.55
C LYS A 67 -12.20 -2.07 14.66
N VAL A 68 -11.04 -1.51 15.03
CA VAL A 68 -9.77 -1.74 14.32
C VAL A 68 -9.25 -3.15 14.65
N ILE A 69 -9.38 -3.58 15.91
CA ILE A 69 -8.97 -4.94 16.33
C ILE A 69 -9.80 -6.00 15.60
N GLU A 70 -11.12 -5.83 15.53
CA GLU A 70 -12.00 -6.72 14.77
C GLU A 70 -11.61 -6.78 13.27
N ARG A 71 -11.37 -5.62 12.65
CA ARG A 71 -10.92 -5.55 11.26
C ARG A 71 -9.54 -6.15 11.03
N LEU A 72 -8.64 -6.06 12.01
CA LEU A 72 -7.33 -6.71 11.96
C LEU A 72 -7.47 -8.23 11.95
N LEU A 73 -8.34 -8.78 12.80
CA LEU A 73 -8.65 -10.20 12.81
C LEU A 73 -9.26 -10.66 11.48
N LEU A 74 -10.21 -9.89 10.93
CA LEU A 74 -10.78 -10.15 9.60
C LEU A 74 -9.73 -10.10 8.49
N ALA A 75 -8.85 -9.10 8.51
CA ALA A 75 -7.78 -8.92 7.53
C ALA A 75 -6.74 -10.06 7.57
N LEU A 76 -6.66 -10.82 8.67
CA LEU A 76 -5.85 -12.02 8.77
C LEU A 76 -6.61 -13.26 8.28
N ILE A 77 -7.87 -13.44 8.68
CA ILE A 77 -8.67 -14.62 8.33
C ILE A 77 -8.92 -14.72 6.82
N LEU A 78 -9.22 -13.59 6.16
CA LEU A 78 -9.49 -13.57 4.72
C LEU A 78 -8.33 -14.17 3.88
N PRO A 79 -7.08 -13.67 3.97
CA PRO A 79 -5.97 -14.23 3.21
C PRO A 79 -5.67 -15.69 3.58
N LEU A 80 -5.84 -16.09 4.84
CA LEU A 80 -5.70 -17.49 5.26
C LEU A 80 -6.67 -18.42 4.55
N ILE A 81 -7.95 -18.03 4.44
CA ILE A 81 -8.97 -18.80 3.73
C ILE A 81 -8.64 -18.87 2.22
N ILE A 82 -8.25 -17.74 1.61
CA ILE A 82 -7.87 -17.70 0.19
C ILE A 82 -6.68 -18.64 -0.08
N LEU A 83 -5.69 -18.65 0.80
CA LEU A 83 -4.54 -19.55 0.69
C LEU A 83 -4.94 -21.02 0.85
N MET A 84 -5.80 -21.36 1.81
CA MET A 84 -6.28 -22.75 1.97
C MET A 84 -7.05 -23.23 0.73
N ILE A 85 -7.95 -22.41 0.20
CA ILE A 85 -8.70 -22.74 -1.02
C ILE A 85 -7.74 -22.91 -2.20
N GLY A 86 -6.81 -21.97 -2.38
CA GLY A 86 -5.79 -22.04 -3.42
C GLY A 86 -4.94 -23.30 -3.34
N LEU A 87 -4.48 -23.68 -2.14
CA LEU A 87 -3.69 -24.88 -1.92
C LEU A 87 -4.50 -26.15 -2.19
N PHE A 88 -5.74 -26.22 -1.73
CA PHE A 88 -6.62 -27.36 -1.99
C PHE A 88 -6.90 -27.53 -3.49
N SER A 89 -7.26 -26.44 -4.18
CA SER A 89 -7.43 -26.46 -5.63
C SER A 89 -6.13 -26.88 -6.34
N PHE A 90 -4.98 -26.33 -5.96
CA PHE A 90 -3.71 -26.69 -6.58
C PHE A 90 -3.36 -28.16 -6.34
N ASN A 91 -3.67 -28.71 -5.16
CA ASN A 91 -3.41 -30.11 -4.84
C ASN A 91 -4.36 -31.07 -5.59
N THR A 92 -5.64 -30.71 -5.73
CA THR A 92 -6.62 -31.53 -6.46
C THR A 92 -6.45 -31.50 -7.98
N TYR A 93 -5.94 -30.41 -8.56
CA TYR A 93 -5.71 -30.30 -10.01
C TYR A 93 -4.26 -30.60 -10.42
N ALA A 94 -3.35 -30.83 -9.47
CA ALA A 94 -1.98 -31.26 -9.74
C ALA A 94 -1.78 -32.78 -9.65
N ASP A 95 -2.67 -33.50 -8.97
CA ASP A 95 -2.89 -34.95 -9.14
C ASP A 95 -3.76 -35.23 -10.39
#